data_AF-A0A9R1F1N4-F1
#
_entry.id   AF-A0A9R1F1N4-F1
#
_cell.length_a   1.000
_cell.length_b   1.000
_cell.length_c   1.000
_cell.angle_alpha   90.00
_cell.angle_beta   90.00
_cell.angle_gamma   90.00
#
_symmetry.space_group_name_H-M   'P 1'
#
loop_
_entity.id
_entity.type
_entity.pdbx_description
1 polymer ?
#
loop_
_entity_poly.entity_id
_entity_poly.type
_entity_poly.pdbx_seq_one_letter_code
_entity_poly.pdbx_strand_id
1 'polypeptide(L)'
;MGRNQDVSEIHVREKFKMRRKSFRLCRSDENGTASFGDRHRMLRTTSLYREQYKRILLRSALGDYNELVRGGMLTWEAYEEHRRAIDSSMEIIRQSIRRYKERRLQAGLFYLVHDIGGTGITVHTHLYRMPLREALRKRRQEIRRRKPVLDASNNSKKSNIFDTMVLRPSLKRLVMCTLSSIIIGCVIVFYERS
;
A
#
# COMPACT_ATOMS: atom_id res chain seq x y z
N MET A 1 67.79 46.53 -22.65
CA MET A 1 67.57 45.43 -21.69
C MET A 1 66.26 45.71 -20.97
N GLY A 2 65.21 44.95 -21.25
CA GLY A 2 63.92 45.07 -20.59
C GLY A 2 63.07 43.88 -21.00
N ARG A 3 63.22 42.76 -20.28
CA ARG A 3 62.39 41.56 -20.48
C ARG A 3 61.17 41.70 -19.59
N ASN A 4 60.02 41.93 -20.20
CA ASN A 4 58.72 41.79 -19.56
C ASN A 4 58.54 40.31 -19.19
N GLN A 5 58.26 40.07 -17.92
CA GLN A 5 58.03 38.76 -17.35
C GLN A 5 56.51 38.61 -17.20
N ASP A 6 55.85 38.16 -18.25
CA ASP A 6 54.42 37.85 -18.19
C ASP A 6 54.23 36.58 -17.36
N VAL A 7 53.63 36.79 -16.19
CA VAL A 7 53.23 35.80 -15.22
C VAL A 7 52.16 34.92 -15.87
N SER A 8 52.52 33.66 -16.14
CA SER A 8 51.54 32.65 -16.56
C SER A 8 50.64 32.30 -15.37
N GLU A 9 49.43 32.86 -15.35
CA GLU A 9 48.36 32.40 -14.47
C GLU A 9 47.98 30.97 -14.84
N ILE A 10 48.45 30.02 -14.05
CA ILE A 10 48.01 28.63 -14.09
C ILE A 10 46.57 28.61 -13.58
N HIS A 11 45.62 28.65 -14.50
CA HIS A 11 44.22 28.38 -14.22
C HIS A 11 44.10 26.91 -13.77
N VAL A 12 44.16 26.68 -12.46
CA VAL A 12 43.82 25.39 -11.84
C VAL A 12 42.33 25.17 -12.06
N ARG A 13 41.98 24.52 -13.18
CA ARG A 13 40.62 24.00 -13.39
C ARG A 13 40.31 23.04 -12.25
N GLU A 14 39.52 23.50 -11.27
CA GLU A 14 38.84 22.61 -10.34
C GLU A 14 38.05 21.59 -11.16
N LYS A 15 38.53 20.35 -11.15
CA LYS A 15 37.85 19.24 -11.82
C LYS A 15 36.53 19.04 -11.10
N PHE A 16 35.44 19.47 -11.73
CA PHE A 16 34.08 19.18 -11.30
C PHE A 16 33.93 17.66 -11.13
N LYS A 17 34.00 17.18 -9.89
CA LYS A 17 33.96 15.74 -9.59
C LYS A 17 32.51 15.31 -9.71
N MET A 18 32.10 14.92 -10.92
CA MET A 18 30.77 14.36 -11.15
C MET A 18 30.57 13.17 -10.19
N ARG A 19 29.60 13.31 -9.29
CA ARG A 19 29.18 12.23 -8.40
C ARG A 19 28.75 11.07 -9.30
N ARG A 20 29.53 9.99 -9.35
CA ARG A 20 29.21 8.79 -10.14
C ARG A 20 27.85 8.29 -9.67
N LYS A 21 26.79 8.58 -10.42
CA LYS A 21 25.48 7.96 -10.20
C LYS A 21 25.66 6.48 -10.54
N SER A 22 25.62 5.63 -9.52
CA SER A 22 25.63 4.19 -9.74
C SER A 22 24.26 3.80 -10.33
N PHE A 23 24.24 3.56 -11.63
CA PHE A 23 23.06 3.01 -12.28
C PHE A 23 22.93 1.55 -11.87
N ARG A 24 21.83 1.21 -11.20
CA ARG A 24 21.50 -0.18 -10.86
C ARG A 24 20.56 -0.73 -11.91
N LEU A 25 21.00 -1.76 -12.62
CA LEU A 25 20.12 -2.51 -13.52
C LEU A 25 19.02 -3.18 -12.68
N CYS A 26 17.76 -2.92 -13.03
CA CYS A 26 16.59 -3.45 -12.33
C CYS A 26 15.73 -4.25 -13.31
N ARG A 27 15.15 -5.35 -12.83
CA ARG A 27 14.15 -6.14 -13.56
C ARG A 27 12.78 -5.85 -12.96
N SER A 28 11.78 -5.65 -13.81
CA SER A 28 10.39 -5.53 -13.37
C SER A 28 9.55 -6.67 -13.94
N ASP A 29 8.68 -7.23 -13.11
CA ASP A 29 7.70 -8.26 -13.44
C ASP A 29 6.34 -7.95 -12.78
N GLU A 30 5.38 -8.87 -12.85
CA GLU A 30 4.07 -8.72 -12.21
C GLU A 30 4.14 -8.55 -10.68
N ASN A 31 5.19 -9.05 -10.04
CA ASN A 31 5.36 -9.05 -8.59
C ASN A 31 6.04 -7.77 -8.10
N GLY A 32 6.87 -7.14 -8.93
CA GLY A 32 7.46 -5.85 -8.62
C GLY A 32 8.72 -5.56 -9.39
N THR A 33 9.61 -4.83 -8.74
CA THR A 33 10.92 -4.46 -9.28
C THR A 33 11.99 -5.02 -8.36
N ALA A 34 12.90 -5.81 -8.90
CA ALA A 34 14.03 -6.41 -8.20
C ALA A 34 15.36 -5.93 -8.79
N SER A 35 16.42 -5.99 -7.99
CA SER A 35 17.79 -5.73 -8.43
C SER A 35 18.24 -6.86 -9.38
N PHE A 36 18.91 -6.55 -10.49
CA PHE A 36 19.33 -7.60 -11.43
C PHE A 36 20.33 -8.59 -10.79
N GLY A 37 21.28 -8.08 -9.99
CA GLY A 37 22.27 -8.90 -9.30
C GLY A 37 21.77 -9.60 -8.03
N ASP A 38 20.56 -9.29 -7.56
CA ASP A 38 19.97 -9.93 -6.38
C ASP A 38 18.45 -9.98 -6.55
N ARG A 39 17.97 -11.14 -7.02
CA ARG A 39 16.55 -11.40 -7.28
C ARG A 39 15.74 -11.58 -6.00
N HIS A 40 16.38 -11.88 -4.86
CA HIS A 40 15.69 -12.02 -3.58
C HIS A 40 15.39 -10.66 -2.96
N ARG A 41 16.17 -9.63 -3.29
CA ARG A 41 15.93 -8.26 -2.85
C ARG A 41 15.00 -7.50 -3.79
N MET A 42 13.71 -7.55 -3.48
CA MET A 42 12.70 -6.69 -4.11
C MET A 42 12.87 -5.23 -3.67
N LEU A 43 13.12 -4.35 -4.64
CA LEU A 43 13.22 -2.91 -4.43
C LEU A 43 11.83 -2.27 -4.29
N ARG A 44 10.85 -2.80 -5.03
CA ARG A 44 9.46 -2.36 -4.98
C ARG A 44 8.56 -3.56 -5.20
N THR A 45 7.49 -3.66 -4.42
CA THR A 45 6.49 -4.75 -4.52
C THR A 45 5.17 -4.23 -5.05
N THR A 46 4.48 -5.02 -5.88
CA THR A 46 3.12 -4.73 -6.34
C THR A 46 2.09 -5.14 -5.29
N SER A 47 0.86 -4.62 -5.43
CA SER A 47 -0.28 -5.09 -4.60
C SER A 47 -0.58 -6.57 -4.82
N LEU A 48 -0.36 -7.07 -6.05
CA LEU A 48 -0.50 -8.49 -6.39
C LEU A 48 0.43 -9.35 -5.53
N TYR A 49 1.73 -9.04 -5.55
CA TYR A 49 2.72 -9.77 -4.77
C TYR A 49 2.41 -9.75 -3.27
N ARG A 50 2.07 -8.56 -2.74
CA ARG A 50 1.73 -8.43 -1.31
C ARG A 50 0.49 -9.23 -0.92
N GLU A 51 -0.52 -9.30 -1.79
CA GLU A 51 -1.68 -10.17 -1.57
C GLU A 51 -1.27 -11.64 -1.56
N GLN A 52 -0.54 -12.09 -2.58
CA GLN A 52 -0.10 -13.48 -2.73
C GLN A 52 0.73 -13.92 -1.52
N TYR A 53 1.78 -13.16 -1.18
CA TYR A 53 2.66 -13.44 -0.06
C TYR A 53 1.88 -13.56 1.26
N LYS A 54 0.96 -12.62 1.53
CA LYS A 54 0.15 -12.65 2.75
C LYS A 54 -0.85 -13.80 2.80
N ARG A 55 -1.42 -14.21 1.66
CA ARG A 55 -2.30 -15.39 1.59
C ARG A 55 -1.53 -16.68 1.88
N ILE A 56 -0.33 -16.82 1.32
CA ILE A 56 0.54 -17.98 1.57
C ILE A 56 0.90 -18.04 3.06
N LEU A 57 1.36 -16.93 3.63
CA LEU A 57 1.68 -16.85 5.07
C LEU A 57 0.47 -17.16 5.95
N LEU A 58 -0.70 -16.56 5.66
CA LEU A 58 -1.91 -16.82 6.44
C LEU A 58 -2.31 -18.30 6.38
N ARG A 59 -2.20 -18.92 5.21
CA ARG A 59 -2.51 -20.35 5.05
C ARG A 59 -1.53 -21.23 5.83
N SER A 60 -0.22 -20.90 5.80
CA SER A 60 0.78 -21.60 6.61
C SER A 60 0.47 -21.48 8.10
N ALA A 61 0.25 -20.26 8.58
CA ALA A 61 -0.07 -20.00 9.99
C ALA A 61 -1.37 -20.69 10.44
N LEU A 62 -2.37 -20.80 9.55
CA LEU A 62 -3.58 -21.57 9.82
C LEU A 62 -3.32 -23.08 9.85
N GLY A 63 -2.39 -23.58 9.03
CA GLY A 63 -1.91 -24.95 9.09
C GLY A 63 -1.31 -25.26 10.47
N ASP A 64 -0.32 -24.47 10.88
CA ASP A 64 0.36 -24.60 12.18
C ASP A 64 -0.65 -24.48 13.33
N TYR A 65 -1.55 -23.49 13.28
CA TYR A 65 -2.62 -23.32 14.26
C TYR A 65 -3.50 -24.57 14.37
N ASN A 66 -3.94 -25.14 13.24
CA ASN A 66 -4.79 -26.33 13.24
C ASN A 66 -4.06 -27.56 13.78
N GLU A 67 -2.77 -27.72 13.51
CA GLU A 67 -1.95 -28.79 14.08
C GLU A 67 -1.81 -28.66 15.60
N LEU A 68 -1.55 -27.45 16.08
CA LEU A 68 -1.49 -27.16 17.52
C LEU A 68 -2.84 -27.40 18.21
N VAL A 69 -3.95 -27.00 17.58
CA VAL A 69 -5.29 -27.30 18.09
C VAL A 69 -5.52 -28.82 18.20
N ARG A 70 -5.11 -29.60 17.19
CA ARG A 70 -5.16 -31.08 17.25
C ARG A 70 -4.27 -31.64 18.38
N GLY A 71 -3.17 -30.97 18.69
CA GLY A 71 -2.29 -31.28 19.82
C GLY A 71 -2.80 -30.80 21.19
N GLY A 72 -4.01 -30.27 21.28
CA GLY A 72 -4.62 -29.84 22.55
C GLY A 72 -4.25 -28.42 22.99
N MET A 73 -3.73 -27.57 22.10
CA MET A 73 -3.33 -26.19 22.43
C MET A 73 -4.45 -25.38 23.12
N LEU A 74 -5.71 -25.68 22.85
CA LEU A 74 -6.84 -24.97 23.45
C LEU A 74 -6.91 -25.09 24.99
N THR A 75 -6.26 -26.09 25.59
CA THR A 75 -6.19 -26.25 27.04
C THR A 75 -4.91 -25.67 27.64
N TRP A 76 -4.01 -25.12 26.83
CA TRP A 76 -2.75 -24.59 27.30
C TRP A 76 -2.97 -23.23 27.95
N GLU A 77 -2.41 -23.02 29.14
CA GLU A 77 -2.48 -21.74 29.86
C GLU A 77 -1.91 -20.59 29.03
N ALA A 78 -0.76 -20.83 28.37
CA ALA A 78 -0.13 -19.88 27.46
C ALA A 78 -1.01 -19.51 26.25
N TYR A 79 -1.88 -20.43 25.79
CA TYR A 79 -2.82 -20.12 24.71
C TYR A 79 -3.92 -19.18 25.21
N GLU A 80 -4.52 -19.46 26.37
CA GLU A 80 -5.56 -18.60 26.94
C GLU A 80 -5.04 -17.19 27.26
N GLU A 81 -3.80 -17.07 27.76
CA GLU A 81 -3.15 -15.77 27.96
C GLU A 81 -3.03 -14.95 26.66
N HIS A 82 -2.68 -15.60 25.55
CA HIS A 82 -2.37 -14.93 24.29
C HIS A 82 -3.47 -15.01 23.23
N ARG A 83 -4.61 -15.64 23.53
CA ARG A 83 -5.70 -15.91 22.58
C ARG A 83 -6.15 -14.66 21.83
N ARG A 84 -6.39 -13.56 22.56
CA ARG A 84 -6.82 -12.28 21.95
C ARG A 84 -5.76 -11.68 21.02
N ALA A 85 -4.48 -11.83 21.35
CA ALA A 85 -3.38 -11.34 20.52
C ALA A 85 -3.26 -12.16 19.23
N ILE A 86 -3.45 -13.47 19.31
CA ILE A 86 -3.49 -14.39 18.16
C ILE A 86 -4.66 -13.99 17.23
N ASP A 87 -5.86 -13.84 17.77
CA ASP A 87 -7.05 -13.47 17.01
C ASP A 87 -6.91 -12.11 16.33
N SER A 88 -6.41 -11.12 17.06
CA SER A 88 -6.12 -9.77 16.54
C SER A 88 -5.11 -9.82 15.39
N SER A 89 -4.03 -10.60 15.55
CA SER A 89 -3.00 -10.75 14.52
C SER A 89 -3.55 -11.39 13.24
N MET A 90 -4.37 -12.44 13.38
CA MET A 90 -5.05 -13.08 12.25
C MET A 90 -5.97 -12.10 11.52
N GLU A 91 -6.73 -11.28 12.26
CA GLU A 91 -7.62 -10.29 11.65
C GLU A 91 -6.86 -9.18 10.94
N ILE A 92 -5.75 -8.67 11.50
CA ILE A 92 -4.87 -7.70 10.83
C ILE A 92 -4.37 -8.25 9.50
N ILE A 93 -3.95 -9.52 9.47
CA ILE A 93 -3.51 -10.18 8.24
C ILE A 93 -4.67 -10.24 7.23
N ARG A 94 -5.86 -10.70 7.64
CA ARG A 94 -7.05 -10.77 6.78
C ARG A 94 -7.44 -9.41 6.21
N GLN A 95 -7.44 -8.36 7.02
CA GLN A 95 -7.71 -7.00 6.57
C GLN A 95 -6.67 -6.52 5.55
N SER A 96 -5.39 -6.80 5.79
CA SER A 96 -4.34 -6.46 4.85
C SER A 96 -4.50 -7.19 3.51
N ILE A 97 -4.87 -8.48 3.52
CA ILE A 97 -5.21 -9.24 2.31
C ILE A 97 -6.40 -8.60 1.58
N ARG A 98 -7.47 -8.25 2.30
CA ARG A 98 -8.65 -7.59 1.72
C ARG A 98 -8.27 -6.28 1.00
N ARG A 99 -7.44 -5.44 1.63
CA ARG A 99 -6.97 -4.18 1.02
C ARG A 99 -6.16 -4.41 -0.26
N TYR A 100 -5.23 -5.38 -0.26
CA TYR A 100 -4.44 -5.67 -1.46
C TYR A 100 -5.26 -6.35 -2.56
N LYS A 101 -6.20 -7.23 -2.19
CA LYS A 101 -7.21 -7.80 -3.10
C LYS A 101 -7.99 -6.70 -3.79
N GLU A 102 -8.50 -5.73 -3.04
CA GLU A 102 -9.24 -4.62 -3.61
C GLU A 102 -8.40 -3.83 -4.62
N ARG A 103 -7.17 -3.44 -4.26
CA ARG A 103 -6.25 -2.74 -5.19
C ARG A 103 -5.95 -3.56 -6.45
N ARG A 104 -5.78 -4.88 -6.32
CA ARG A 104 -5.60 -5.77 -7.47
C ARG A 104 -6.83 -5.78 -8.37
N LEU A 105 -8.02 -5.91 -7.77
CA LEU A 105 -9.29 -5.93 -8.52
C LEU A 105 -9.55 -4.58 -9.21
N GLN A 106 -9.21 -3.47 -8.56
CA GLN A 106 -9.25 -2.13 -9.17
C GLN A 106 -8.31 -2.03 -10.38
N ALA A 107 -7.08 -2.53 -10.26
CA ALA A 107 -6.14 -2.59 -11.39
C ALA A 107 -6.63 -3.54 -12.49
N GLY A 108 -7.33 -4.62 -12.12
CA GLY A 108 -8.13 -5.42 -13.03
C GLY A 108 -7.34 -6.34 -13.97
N LEU A 109 -6.04 -6.44 -13.77
CA LEU A 109 -5.10 -7.05 -14.71
C LEU A 109 -4.86 -8.54 -14.44
N PHE A 110 -4.85 -8.89 -13.15
CA PHE A 110 -4.44 -10.20 -12.67
C PHE A 110 -5.51 -10.81 -11.76
N TYR A 111 -5.72 -12.11 -11.90
CA TYR A 111 -6.50 -12.92 -10.97
C TYR A 111 -5.64 -14.02 -10.36
N LEU A 112 -5.94 -14.36 -9.11
CA LEU A 112 -5.25 -15.40 -8.36
C LEU A 112 -6.11 -16.65 -8.37
N VAL A 113 -5.50 -17.78 -8.73
CA VAL A 113 -6.09 -19.11 -8.65
C VAL A 113 -5.32 -19.88 -7.59
N HIS A 114 -6.03 -20.56 -6.69
CA HIS A 114 -5.38 -21.41 -5.70
C HIS A 114 -5.18 -22.79 -6.32
N ASP A 115 -4.02 -23.38 -6.08
CA ASP A 115 -3.76 -24.74 -6.56
C ASP A 115 -4.61 -25.73 -5.76
N ILE A 116 -5.19 -26.72 -6.44
CA ILE A 116 -6.03 -27.74 -5.82
C ILE A 116 -5.12 -28.61 -4.93
N GLY A 117 -5.41 -28.66 -3.63
CA GLY A 117 -4.67 -29.49 -2.67
C GLY A 117 -3.32 -28.93 -2.19
N GLY A 118 -2.93 -27.71 -2.57
CA GLY A 118 -1.65 -27.11 -2.21
C GLY A 118 -1.73 -25.74 -1.53
N THR A 119 -0.58 -25.26 -1.03
CA THR A 119 -0.42 -23.87 -0.54
C THR A 119 -0.15 -22.88 -1.68
N GLY A 120 0.12 -23.38 -2.88
CA GLY A 120 0.43 -22.62 -4.07
C GLY A 120 -0.71 -21.69 -4.51
N ILE A 121 -0.30 -20.56 -5.07
CA ILE A 121 -1.18 -19.56 -5.66
C ILE A 121 -0.60 -19.21 -7.02
N THR A 122 -1.35 -19.51 -8.07
CA THR A 122 -0.98 -19.21 -9.45
C THR A 122 -1.57 -17.88 -9.88
N VAL A 123 -0.74 -17.03 -10.49
CA VAL A 123 -1.17 -15.74 -11.07
C VAL A 123 -1.58 -15.97 -12.52
N HIS A 124 -2.77 -15.49 -12.87
CA HIS A 124 -3.25 -15.52 -14.25
C HIS A 124 -3.59 -14.13 -14.75
N THR A 125 -3.39 -13.93 -16.05
CA THR A 125 -3.94 -12.80 -16.80
C THR A 125 -4.33 -13.27 -18.19
N HIS A 126 -5.39 -12.68 -18.73
CA HIS A 126 -5.80 -12.92 -20.10
C HIS A 126 -4.83 -12.29 -21.12
N LEU A 127 -3.87 -11.47 -20.66
CA LEU A 127 -2.88 -10.80 -21.51
C LEU A 127 -1.70 -11.69 -21.89
N TYR A 128 -1.40 -12.74 -21.13
CA TYR A 128 -0.23 -13.60 -21.41
C TYR A 128 -0.34 -14.34 -22.75
N ARG A 129 -1.54 -14.50 -23.28
CA ARG A 129 -1.81 -15.17 -24.57
C ARG A 129 -1.83 -14.21 -25.76
N MET A 130 -1.52 -12.93 -25.55
CA MET A 130 -1.60 -11.90 -26.59
C MET A 130 -0.20 -11.40 -26.97
N PRO A 131 0.03 -11.02 -28.24
CA PRO A 131 1.21 -10.27 -28.63
C PRO A 131 1.36 -8.99 -27.80
N LEU A 132 2.60 -8.60 -27.47
CA LEU A 132 2.89 -7.48 -26.56
C LEU A 132 2.16 -6.18 -26.94
N ARG A 133 2.15 -5.81 -28.23
CA ARG A 133 1.49 -4.59 -28.71
C ARG A 133 -0.02 -4.62 -28.45
N GLU A 134 -0.66 -5.77 -28.67
CA GLU A 134 -2.09 -5.97 -28.44
C GLU A 134 -2.41 -5.97 -26.95
N ALA A 135 -1.60 -6.65 -26.15
CA ALA A 135 -1.75 -6.68 -24.69
C ALA A 135 -1.70 -5.26 -24.10
N LEU A 136 -0.75 -4.43 -24.55
CA LEU A 136 -0.64 -3.03 -24.12
C LEU A 136 -1.82 -2.18 -24.58
N ARG A 137 -2.31 -2.38 -25.81
CA ARG A 137 -3.50 -1.70 -26.33
C ARG A 137 -4.73 -2.05 -25.50
N LYS A 138 -4.97 -3.35 -25.26
CA LYS A 138 -6.10 -3.85 -24.48
C LYS A 138 -6.04 -3.35 -23.04
N ARG A 139 -4.87 -3.41 -22.40
CA ARG A 139 -4.66 -2.85 -21.05
C ARG A 139 -5.06 -1.38 -20.95
N ARG A 140 -4.62 -0.54 -21.89
CA ARG A 140 -4.98 0.89 -21.92
C ARG A 140 -6.50 1.09 -22.07
N GLN A 141 -7.14 0.30 -22.94
CA GLN A 141 -8.58 0.34 -23.14
C GLN A 141 -9.34 -0.06 -21.87
N GLU A 142 -8.92 -1.12 -21.18
CA GLU A 142 -9.53 -1.55 -19.92
C GLU A 142 -9.39 -0.52 -18.82
N ILE A 143 -8.21 0.10 -18.68
CA ILE A 143 -8.00 1.18 -17.71
C ILE A 143 -8.97 2.34 -17.99
N ARG A 144 -9.12 2.75 -19.26
CA ARG A 144 -10.06 3.81 -19.66
C ARG A 144 -11.51 3.44 -19.34
N ARG A 145 -11.93 2.21 -19.61
CA ARG A 145 -13.30 1.72 -19.32
C ARG A 145 -13.60 1.65 -17.83
N ARG A 146 -12.62 1.24 -17.01
CA ARG A 146 -12.79 1.06 -15.55
C ARG A 146 -12.74 2.36 -14.77
N LYS A 147 -11.99 3.36 -15.25
CA LYS A 147 -11.81 4.65 -14.57
C LYS A 147 -13.12 5.29 -14.09
N PRO A 148 -14.17 5.50 -14.92
CA PRO A 148 -15.40 6.12 -14.45
C PRO A 148 -16.14 5.29 -13.38
N VAL A 149 -16.14 3.96 -13.51
CA VAL A 149 -16.77 3.06 -12.54
C VAL A 149 -16.05 3.12 -11.19
N LEU A 150 -14.71 3.15 -11.22
CA LEU A 150 -13.88 3.28 -10.02
C LEU A 150 -14.05 4.64 -9.36
N ASP A 151 -14.11 5.72 -10.13
CA ASP A 151 -14.31 7.07 -9.62
C ASP A 151 -15.68 7.20 -8.94
N ALA A 152 -16.75 6.68 -9.57
CA ALA A 152 -18.09 6.63 -8.97
C ALA A 152 -18.12 5.82 -7.65
N SER A 153 -17.50 4.63 -7.65
CA SER A 153 -17.43 3.78 -6.44
C SER A 153 -16.63 4.44 -5.31
N ASN A 154 -15.50 5.07 -5.63
CA ASN A 154 -14.68 5.78 -4.64
C ASN A 154 -15.41 6.99 -4.06
N ASN A 155 -16.15 7.73 -4.88
CA ASN A 155 -16.96 8.87 -4.42
C ASN A 155 -18.08 8.41 -3.46
N SER A 156 -18.76 7.30 -3.78
CA SER A 156 -19.77 6.69 -2.90
C SER A 156 -19.18 6.14 -1.59
N LYS A 157 -17.98 5.55 -1.63
CA LYS A 157 -17.29 5.13 -0.39
C LYS A 157 -16.87 6.31 0.47
N LYS A 158 -16.42 7.39 -0.16
CA LYS A 158 -16.04 8.62 0.54
C LYS A 158 -17.26 9.22 1.25
N SER A 159 -18.41 9.34 0.58
CA SER A 159 -19.64 9.83 1.23
C SER A 159 -20.03 8.95 2.42
N ASN A 160 -20.03 7.62 2.28
CA ASN A 160 -20.34 6.71 3.39
C ASN A 160 -19.36 6.83 4.59
N ILE A 161 -18.06 7.03 4.34
CA ILE A 161 -17.08 7.26 5.41
C ILE A 161 -17.34 8.60 6.11
N PHE A 162 -17.63 9.66 5.35
CA PHE A 162 -18.00 10.95 5.93
C PHE A 162 -19.30 10.86 6.73
N ASP A 163 -20.33 10.20 6.19
CA ASP A 163 -21.62 10.03 6.88
C ASP A 163 -21.46 9.23 8.18
N THR A 164 -20.66 8.15 8.17
CA THR A 164 -20.37 7.36 9.38
C THR A 164 -19.49 8.11 10.39
N MET A 165 -18.57 8.97 9.93
CA MET A 165 -17.74 9.80 10.80
C MET A 165 -18.53 10.96 11.42
N VAL A 166 -19.42 11.58 10.63
CA VAL A 166 -20.40 12.59 11.09
C VAL A 166 -21.44 11.95 12.01
N LEU A 167 -21.81 10.68 11.82
CA LEU A 167 -22.73 9.97 12.71
C LEU A 167 -22.15 9.59 14.07
N ARG A 168 -20.82 9.70 14.30
CA ARG A 168 -20.25 9.39 15.62
C ARG A 168 -20.81 10.36 16.68
N PRO A 169 -21.58 9.90 17.67
CA PRO A 169 -22.23 10.76 18.67
C PRO A 169 -21.24 11.64 19.45
N SER A 170 -20.01 11.16 19.63
CA SER A 170 -18.93 11.87 20.32
C SER A 170 -18.42 13.10 19.55
N LEU A 171 -18.29 13.02 18.23
CA LEU A 171 -17.85 14.15 17.41
C LEU A 171 -18.97 15.17 17.21
N LYS A 172 -20.23 14.72 17.08
CA LYS A 172 -21.40 15.62 17.08
C LYS A 172 -21.47 16.45 18.36
N ARG A 173 -21.28 15.82 19.53
CA ARG A 173 -21.23 16.53 20.82
C ARG A 173 -20.09 17.56 20.87
N LEU A 174 -18.89 17.20 20.41
CA LEU A 174 -17.75 18.10 20.42
C LEU A 174 -17.99 19.34 19.54
N VAL A 175 -18.50 19.15 18.32
CA VAL A 175 -18.82 20.25 17.39
C VAL A 175 -19.92 21.15 17.96
N MET A 176 -21.00 20.56 18.51
CA MET A 176 -22.05 21.32 19.18
C MET A 176 -21.51 22.15 20.34
N CYS A 177 -20.65 21.57 21.19
CA CYS A 177 -20.03 22.29 22.31
C CYS A 177 -19.21 23.49 21.84
N THR A 178 -18.41 23.34 20.77
CA THR A 178 -17.60 24.44 20.22
C THR A 178 -18.44 25.57 19.62
N LEU A 179 -19.54 25.23 18.93
CA LEU A 179 -20.45 26.25 18.38
C LEU A 179 -21.21 26.97 19.50
N SER A 180 -21.65 26.25 20.53
CA SER A 180 -22.28 26.87 21.70
C SER A 180 -21.32 27.79 22.47
N SER A 181 -20.04 27.43 22.62
CA SER A 181 -19.08 28.30 23.31
C SER A 181 -18.77 29.58 22.52
N ILE A 182 -18.77 29.52 21.19
CA ILE A 182 -18.60 30.70 20.34
C ILE A 182 -19.81 31.63 20.46
N ILE A 183 -21.03 31.08 20.42
CA ILE A 183 -22.26 31.88 20.57
C ILE A 183 -22.31 32.56 21.95
N ILE A 184 -22.00 31.82 23.01
CA ILE A 184 -21.94 32.39 24.37
C ILE A 184 -20.85 33.47 24.46
N GLY A 185 -19.67 33.23 23.89
CA GLY A 185 -18.61 34.24 23.82
C GLY A 185 -19.04 35.49 23.07
N CYS A 186 -19.75 35.35 21.95
CA CYS A 186 -20.31 36.48 21.22
C CYS A 186 -21.35 37.24 22.07
N VAL A 187 -22.27 36.55 22.73
CA VAL A 187 -23.29 37.20 23.59
C VAL A 187 -22.63 37.98 24.73
N ILE A 188 -21.60 37.45 25.38
CA ILE A 188 -20.87 38.15 26.45
C ILE A 188 -20.21 39.43 25.91
N VAL A 189 -19.51 39.36 24.78
CA VAL A 189 -18.85 40.52 24.16
C VAL A 189 -19.86 41.59 23.71
N PHE A 190 -21.04 41.20 23.24
CA PHE A 190 -22.10 42.13 22.88
C PHE A 190 -22.79 42.75 24.10
N TYR A 191 -22.88 42.03 25.22
CA TYR A 191 -23.50 42.53 26.46
C TYR A 191 -22.59 43.49 27.24
N GLU A 192 -21.26 43.33 27.14
CA GLU A 192 -20.28 44.21 27.80
C GLU A 192 -20.05 45.52 27.04
N ARG A 193 -20.59 45.65 25.82
CA ARG A 193 -20.46 46.82 24.94
C ARG A 193 -21.75 47.63 24.76
N SER A 194 -22.83 47.25 25.44
CA SER A 194 -24.13 47.92 25.39
C SER A 194 -24.45 48.61 26.71
#